data_AF-A0A2H0BZQ6-F1
#
_entry.id   AF-A0A2H0BZQ6-F1
#
_cell.length_a   1.000
_cell.length_b   1.000
_cell.length_c   1.000
_cell.angle_alpha   90.00
_cell.angle_beta   90.00
_cell.angle_gamma   90.00
#
_symmetry.space_group_name_H-M   'P 1'
#
loop_
_entity.id
_entity.type
_entity.pdbx_description
1 polymer ?
#
loop_
_entity_poly.entity_id
_entity_poly.type
_entity_poly.pdbx_seq_one_letter_code
_entity_poly.pdbx_strand_id
1 'polypeptide(L)'
;MDKLQELEKRVEEIEKRNKRVELDKAWETSYSRRFFLVFFTYLSIAFYLKYILKVEPWLNAIVPTLGFLLSTLTLPFLKKLWDRYIYKK
;
A
#
# COMPACT_ATOMS: atom_id res chain seq x y z
N MET A 1 -38.26 -18.33 -12.36
CA MET A 1 -36.97 -18.54 -11.68
C MET A 1 -37.26 -18.55 -10.20
N ASP A 2 -36.84 -19.58 -9.48
CA ASP A 2 -37.20 -19.73 -8.07
C ASP A 2 -36.51 -18.65 -7.22
N LYS A 3 -37.23 -18.00 -6.28
CA LYS A 3 -36.66 -16.92 -5.44
C LYS A 3 -35.41 -17.38 -4.69
N LEU A 4 -35.36 -18.67 -4.36
CA LEU A 4 -34.21 -19.28 -3.69
C LEU A 4 -32.97 -19.29 -4.60
N GLN A 5 -33.12 -19.61 -5.88
CA GLN A 5 -32.03 -19.62 -6.86
C GLN A 5 -31.47 -18.20 -7.12
N GLU A 6 -32.33 -17.19 -7.11
CA GLU A 6 -31.90 -15.79 -7.24
C GLU A 6 -31.07 -15.34 -6.01
N LEU A 7 -31.49 -15.74 -4.81
CA LEU A 7 -30.76 -15.49 -3.58
C LEU A 7 -29.40 -16.21 -3.55
N GLU A 8 -29.36 -17.50 -3.92
CA GLU A 8 -28.12 -18.27 -4.02
C GLU A 8 -27.12 -17.60 -4.98
N LYS A 9 -27.57 -17.21 -6.16
CA LYS A 9 -26.72 -16.51 -7.14
C LYS A 9 -26.17 -15.19 -6.58
N ARG A 10 -27.00 -14.42 -5.88
CA ARG A 10 -26.58 -13.15 -5.27
C ARG A 10 -25.58 -13.37 -4.14
N VAL A 11 -25.76 -14.42 -3.33
CA VAL A 11 -24.80 -14.80 -2.27
C VAL A 11 -23.45 -15.17 -2.89
N GLU A 12 -23.43 -16.01 -3.92
CA GLU A 12 -22.19 -16.35 -4.62
C GLU A 12 -21.46 -15.12 -5.17
N GLU A 13 -22.19 -14.17 -5.76
CA GLU A 13 -21.61 -12.94 -6.29
C GLU A 13 -20.98 -12.08 -5.18
N ILE A 14 -21.64 -12.00 -4.01
CA ILE A 14 -21.13 -11.29 -2.84
C ILE A 14 -19.87 -11.98 -2.30
N GLU A 15 -19.87 -13.30 -2.16
CA GLU A 15 -18.72 -14.06 -1.67
C GLU A 15 -17.52 -13.94 -2.62
N LYS A 16 -17.75 -14.06 -3.94
CA LYS A 16 -16.71 -13.85 -4.96
C LYS A 16 -16.10 -12.46 -4.86
N ARG A 17 -16.92 -11.43 -4.64
CA ARG A 17 -16.43 -10.05 -4.44
C ARG A 17 -15.67 -9.90 -3.12
N ASN A 18 -16.22 -10.42 -2.02
CA ASN A 18 -15.60 -10.32 -0.70
C ASN A 18 -14.23 -11.00 -0.70
N LYS A 19 -14.08 -12.16 -1.35
CA LYS A 19 -12.79 -12.84 -1.50
C LYS A 19 -11.72 -11.96 -2.19
N ARG A 20 -12.10 -11.20 -3.23
CA ARG A 20 -11.20 -10.24 -3.88
C ARG A 20 -10.81 -9.11 -2.93
N VAL A 21 -11.79 -8.52 -2.25
CA VAL A 21 -11.57 -7.42 -1.30
C VAL A 21 -10.66 -7.83 -0.15
N GLU A 22 -10.85 -9.02 0.41
CA GLU A 22 -10.00 -9.51 1.51
C GLU A 22 -8.57 -9.79 1.05
N LEU A 23 -8.38 -10.29 -0.18
CA LEU A 23 -7.05 -10.44 -0.77
C LEU A 23 -6.37 -9.08 -0.95
N ASP A 24 -7.09 -8.07 -1.44
CA ASP A 24 -6.56 -6.71 -1.58
C ASP A 24 -6.16 -6.14 -0.22
N LYS A 25 -7.04 -6.24 0.79
CA LYS A 25 -6.73 -5.80 2.17
C LYS A 25 -5.51 -6.51 2.75
N ALA A 26 -5.40 -7.82 2.55
CA ALA A 26 -4.25 -8.59 3.00
C ALA A 26 -2.97 -8.11 2.30
N TRP A 27 -3.02 -7.84 1.00
CA TRP A 27 -1.92 -7.25 0.26
C TRP A 27 -1.53 -5.87 0.80
N GLU A 28 -2.49 -4.96 1.02
CA GLU A 28 -2.24 -3.61 1.52
C GLU A 28 -1.58 -3.59 2.89
N THR A 29 -1.92 -4.57 3.74
CA THR A 29 -1.40 -4.69 5.10
C THR A 29 -0.15 -5.57 5.19
N SER A 30 0.19 -6.30 4.12
CA SER A 30 1.33 -7.21 4.09
C SER A 30 2.68 -6.49 4.18
N TYR A 31 3.66 -7.16 4.78
CA TYR A 31 5.07 -6.75 4.72
C TYR A 31 5.63 -6.87 3.29
N SER A 32 5.06 -7.72 2.43
CA SER A 32 5.46 -7.87 1.04
C SER A 32 5.30 -6.57 0.25
N ARG A 33 4.16 -5.89 0.38
CA ARG A 33 3.95 -4.57 -0.25
C ARG A 33 4.99 -3.55 0.23
N ARG A 34 5.28 -3.54 1.54
CA ARG A 34 6.30 -2.64 2.12
C ARG A 34 7.69 -2.93 1.57
N PHE A 35 8.07 -4.21 1.49
CA PHE A 35 9.34 -4.62 0.91
C PHE A 35 9.49 -4.14 -0.53
N PHE A 36 8.50 -4.39 -1.39
CA PHE A 36 8.55 -3.93 -2.78
C PHE A 36 8.64 -2.40 -2.90
N LEU A 37 7.87 -1.65 -2.10
CA LEU A 37 7.95 -0.19 -2.09
C LEU A 37 9.38 0.28 -1.76
N VAL A 38 9.97 -0.21 -0.68
CA VAL A 38 11.35 0.15 -0.28
C VAL A 38 12.36 -0.25 -1.34
N PHE A 39 12.27 -1.49 -1.82
CA PHE A 39 13.21 -2.05 -2.78
C PHE A 39 13.22 -1.27 -4.09
N PHE A 40 12.05 -1.02 -4.68
CA PHE A 40 11.98 -0.28 -5.94
C PHE A 40 12.34 1.20 -5.77
N THR A 41 11.90 1.86 -4.69
CA THR A 41 12.30 3.24 -4.42
C THR A 41 13.81 3.37 -4.27
N TYR A 42 14.44 2.46 -3.52
CA TYR A 42 15.90 2.45 -3.35
C TYR A 42 16.62 2.27 -4.69
N LEU A 43 16.22 1.29 -5.48
CA LEU A 43 16.84 1.02 -6.78
C LEU A 43 16.69 2.20 -7.75
N SER A 44 15.50 2.80 -7.84
CA SER A 44 15.26 3.96 -8.70
C SER A 44 16.17 5.13 -8.32
N ILE A 45 16.30 5.42 -7.03
CA ILE A 45 17.12 6.53 -6.54
C ILE A 45 18.61 6.22 -6.69
N ALA A 46 19.04 5.00 -6.38
CA ALA A 46 20.43 4.57 -6.56
C ALA A 46 20.86 4.67 -8.03
N PHE A 47 20.01 4.24 -8.97
CA PHE A 47 20.29 4.39 -10.40
C PHE A 47 20.33 5.85 -10.84
N TYR A 48 19.40 6.69 -10.37
CA TYR A 48 19.43 8.13 -10.64
C TYR A 48 20.74 8.76 -10.16
N LEU A 49 21.13 8.50 -8.91
CA LEU A 49 22.35 9.03 -8.31
C LEU A 49 23.60 8.56 -9.05
N LYS A 50 23.65 7.29 -9.44
CA LYS A 50 24.81 6.69 -10.13
C LYS A 50 24.96 7.23 -11.56
N TYR A 51 23.89 7.25 -12.34
CA TYR A 51 23.97 7.50 -13.78
C TYR A 51 23.81 8.98 -14.15
N ILE A 52 23.01 9.74 -13.40
CA ILE A 52 22.74 11.15 -13.70
C ILE A 52 23.66 12.05 -12.88
N LEU A 53 23.69 11.86 -11.56
CA LEU A 53 24.46 12.73 -10.66
C LEU A 53 25.91 12.29 -10.45
N LYS A 54 26.26 11.05 -10.83
CA LYS A 54 27.61 10.45 -10.66
C LYS A 54 28.14 10.56 -9.22
N VAL A 55 27.26 10.55 -8.24
CA VAL A 55 27.59 10.55 -6.81
C VAL A 55 27.47 9.14 -6.24
N GLU A 56 28.08 8.89 -5.08
CA GLU A 56 28.03 7.60 -4.39
C GLU A 56 26.56 7.22 -4.13
N PRO A 57 26.00 6.20 -4.80
CA PRO A 57 24.56 6.00 -4.84
C PRO A 57 24.04 5.19 -3.65
N TRP A 58 24.87 4.33 -3.06
CA TRP A 58 24.41 3.34 -2.10
C TRP A 58 24.10 3.96 -0.73
N LEU A 59 24.89 4.93 -0.27
CA LEU A 59 24.60 5.68 0.94
C LEU A 59 23.52 6.75 0.69
N ASN A 60 23.60 7.44 -0.44
CA ASN A 60 22.73 8.59 -0.72
C ASN A 60 21.28 8.19 -1.04
N ALA A 61 21.03 6.98 -1.57
CA ALA A 61 19.67 6.51 -1.81
C ALA A 61 18.91 6.11 -0.52
N ILE A 62 19.62 5.89 0.59
CA ILE A 62 19.01 5.47 1.86
C ILE A 62 18.09 6.55 2.42
N VAL A 63 18.54 7.82 2.43
CA VAL A 63 17.80 8.94 3.03
C VAL A 63 16.41 9.12 2.41
N PRO A 64 16.25 9.30 1.08
CA PRO A 64 14.93 9.47 0.48
C PRO A 64 14.09 8.19 0.48
N THR A 65 14.71 6.99 0.43
CA THR A 65 13.97 5.73 0.54
C THR A 65 13.37 5.55 1.93
N LEU A 66 14.15 5.81 2.98
CA LEU A 66 13.67 5.76 4.37
C LEU A 66 12.63 6.85 4.63
N GLY A 67 12.82 8.06 4.11
CA GLY A 67 11.81 9.12 4.20
C GLY A 67 10.48 8.69 3.57
N PHE A 68 10.52 8.09 2.38
CA PHE A 68 9.31 7.56 1.73
C PHE A 68 8.68 6.42 2.54
N LEU A 69 9.45 5.44 2.99
CA LEU A 69 8.96 4.34 3.82
C LEU A 69 8.28 4.86 5.10
N LEU A 70 8.93 5.76 5.82
CA LEU A 70 8.39 6.37 7.04
C LEU A 70 7.08 7.11 6.75
N SER A 71 6.94 7.78 5.61
CA SER A 71 5.67 8.41 5.22
C SER A 71 4.56 7.37 5.07
N THR A 72 4.83 6.20 4.47
CA THR A 72 3.83 5.13 4.33
C THR A 72 3.39 4.53 5.67
N LEU A 73 4.26 4.55 6.68
CA LEU A 73 3.96 4.04 8.03
C LEU A 73 3.27 5.08 8.92
N THR A 74 3.60 6.35 8.75
CA THR A 74 3.07 7.45 9.57
C THR A 74 1.70 7.95 9.08
N LEU A 75 1.43 7.94 7.77
CA LEU A 75 0.17 8.40 7.19
C LEU A 75 -1.09 7.70 7.76
N PRO A 76 -1.13 6.37 7.98
CA PRO A 76 -2.27 5.71 8.62
C PRO A 76 -2.52 6.19 10.05
N PHE A 77 -1.45 6.46 10.81
CA PHE A 77 -1.54 7.01 12.16
C PHE A 77 -2.07 8.45 12.13
N LEU A 78 -1.50 9.29 11.26
CA LEU A 78 -1.97 10.67 11.08
C LEU A 78 -3.42 10.72 10.61
N LYS A 79 -3.84 9.81 9.73
CA LYS A 79 -5.24 9.67 9.31
C LYS A 79 -6.17 9.38 10.49
N LYS A 80 -5.78 8.48 11.41
CA LYS A 80 -6.55 8.20 12.63
C LYS A 80 -6.65 9.41 13.56
N LEU A 81 -5.59 10.20 13.69
CA LEU A 81 -5.65 11.45 14.47
C LEU A 81 -6.55 12.48 13.80
N TRP A 82 -6.44 12.65 12.48
CA TRP A 82 -7.28 13.57 11.73
C TRP A 82 -8.76 13.20 11.85
N ASP A 83 -9.09 11.92 11.73
CA ASP A 83 -10.44 11.39 11.94
C ASP A 83 -10.98 11.71 13.36
N ARG A 84 -10.14 11.53 14.39
CA ARG A 84 -10.53 11.77 15.79
C ARG A 84 -10.70 13.24 16.15
N TYR A 85 -9.83 14.12 15.65
CA TYR A 85 -9.72 15.49 16.17
C TYR A 85 -10.20 16.58 15.21
N ILE A 86 -10.21 16.30 13.90
CA ILE A 86 -10.48 17.31 12.86
C ILE A 86 -11.72 16.95 12.06
N TYR A 87 -11.86 15.69 11.66
CA TYR A 87 -13.02 15.23 10.90
C TYR A 87 -14.25 15.16 11.81
N LYS A 88 -15.09 16.18 11.75
CA LYS A 88 -16.43 16.18 12.36
C LYS A 88 -17.45 15.83 11.29
N LYS A 89 -17.81 14.55 11.18
CA LYS A 89 -18.98 14.11 10.44
C LYS A 89 -19.87 13.27 11.33
#